data_AF-A0A1F9AKQ7-F1
#
_entry.id   AF-A0A1F9AKQ7-F1
#
_cell.length_a   1.000
_cell.length_b   1.000
_cell.length_c   1.000
_cell.angle_alpha   90.00
_cell.angle_beta   90.00
_cell.angle_gamma   90.00
#
_symmetry.space_group_name_H-M   'P 1'
#
loop_
_entity.id
_entity.type
_entity.pdbx_description
1 polymer ?
#
loop_
_entity_poly.entity_id
_entity_poly.type
_entity_poly.pdbx_seq_one_letter_code
_entity_poly.pdbx_strand_id
1 'polypeptide(L)'
;MRYLKTILVLALALFIIFQVIYNYTALAAPVSLVLRLPRILLGQVTFSLATGLILFFALGFLLAVSFEVYYWFGYTRTIRQQKKLIHLLQKELSQFRKPSPSGPEKQPPA
;
A
#
# COMPACT_ATOMS: atom_id res chain seq x y z
N MET A 1 -2.88 15.20 -31.18
CA MET A 1 -3.12 14.40 -29.95
C MET A 1 -2.73 15.09 -28.64
N ARG A 2 -1.68 15.95 -28.58
CA ARG A 2 -1.20 16.54 -27.30
C ARG A 2 -2.18 17.57 -26.68
N TYR A 3 -2.78 18.41 -27.52
CA TYR A 3 -3.74 19.45 -27.07
C TYR A 3 -5.12 18.90 -26.69
N LEU A 4 -5.51 17.74 -27.21
CA LEU A 4 -6.80 17.13 -26.87
C LEU A 4 -6.85 16.74 -25.38
N LYS A 5 -5.75 16.18 -24.86
CA LYS A 5 -5.64 15.83 -23.44
C LYS A 5 -5.72 17.07 -22.55
N THR A 6 -5.04 18.16 -22.92
CA THR A 6 -5.08 19.40 -22.14
C THR A 6 -6.45 20.07 -22.17
N ILE A 7 -7.11 20.10 -23.34
CA ILE A 7 -8.48 20.61 -23.46
C ILE A 7 -9.45 19.77 -22.63
N LEU A 8 -9.31 18.44 -22.67
CA LEU A 8 -10.16 17.54 -21.90
C LEU A 8 -9.95 17.72 -20.39
N VAL A 9 -8.71 17.87 -19.92
CA VAL A 9 -8.42 18.16 -18.51
C VAL A 9 -8.98 19.52 -18.10
N LEU A 10 -8.84 20.55 -18.93
CA LEU A 10 -9.39 21.87 -18.67
C LEU A 10 -10.93 21.84 -18.60
N ALA A 11 -11.57 21.17 -19.55
CA ALA A 11 -13.02 21.01 -19.59
C ALA A 11 -13.53 20.24 -18.36
N LEU A 12 -12.81 19.20 -17.94
CA LEU A 12 -13.15 18.42 -16.74
C LEU A 12 -12.99 19.26 -15.47
N ALA A 13 -11.93 20.07 -15.37
CA ALA A 13 -11.73 21.00 -14.27
C ALA A 13 -12.85 22.05 -14.19
N LEU A 14 -13.20 22.67 -15.33
CA LEU A 14 -14.30 23.62 -15.41
C LEU A 14 -15.64 22.99 -15.04
N PHE A 15 -15.90 21.77 -15.50
CA PHE A 15 -17.10 21.01 -15.14
C PHE A 15 -17.18 20.77 -13.63
N ILE A 16 -16.09 20.36 -13.00
CA ILE A 16 -16.03 20.17 -11.54
C ILE A 16 -16.31 21.49 -10.82
N ILE A 17 -15.67 22.59 -11.22
CA ILE A 17 -15.89 23.91 -10.61
C ILE A 17 -17.36 24.31 -10.74
N PHE A 18 -17.95 24.14 -11.93
CA PHE A 18 -19.35 24.47 -12.16
C PHE A 18 -20.29 23.64 -11.27
N GLN A 19 -20.03 22.34 -11.13
CA GLN A 19 -20.79 21.45 -10.23
C GLN A 19 -20.67 21.90 -8.77
N VAL A 20 -19.47 22.28 -8.33
CA VAL A 20 -19.25 22.77 -6.95
C VAL A 20 -20.00 24.07 -6.70
N ILE A 21 -19.98 25.02 -7.65
CA ILE A 21 -20.70 26.29 -7.53
C ILE A 21 -22.22 26.05 -7.50
N TYR A 22 -22.73 25.25 -8.44
CA TYR A 22 -24.18 25.01 -8.57
C TYR A 22 -24.74 24.24 -7.36
N ASN A 23 -23.97 23.33 -6.79
CA ASN A 23 -24.36 22.53 -5.63
C ASN A 23 -23.83 23.09 -4.30
N TYR A 24 -23.31 24.32 -4.28
CA TYR A 24 -22.66 24.89 -3.10
C TYR A 24 -23.55 24.84 -1.85
N THR A 25 -24.85 25.09 -2.00
CA THR A 25 -25.82 25.03 -0.91
C THR A 25 -25.95 23.63 -0.32
N ALA A 26 -25.92 22.58 -1.14
CA ALA A 26 -25.92 21.20 -0.69
C ALA A 26 -24.58 20.82 -0.04
N LEU A 27 -23.45 21.31 -0.58
CA LEU A 27 -22.12 21.11 0.02
C LEU A 27 -21.95 21.82 1.37
N ALA A 28 -22.61 22.97 1.55
CA ALA A 28 -22.60 23.74 2.79
C ALA A 28 -23.60 23.23 3.83
N ALA A 29 -24.47 22.26 3.47
CA ALA A 29 -25.46 21.70 4.37
C ALA A 29 -24.78 21.11 5.63
N PRO A 30 -25.31 21.38 6.83
CA PRO A 30 -24.75 20.85 8.06
C PRO A 30 -25.07 19.36 8.16
N VAL A 31 -24.03 18.56 8.36
CA VAL A 31 -24.12 17.13 8.64
C VAL A 31 -23.69 16.89 10.08
N SER A 32 -24.49 16.14 10.82
CA SER A 32 -24.18 15.76 12.19
C SER A 32 -23.62 14.33 12.22
N LEU A 33 -22.37 14.18 12.64
CA LEU A 33 -21.84 12.89 13.04
C LEU A 33 -22.24 12.66 14.50
N VAL A 34 -23.05 11.65 14.75
CA VAL A 34 -23.54 11.35 16.09
C VAL A 34 -22.92 10.03 16.54
N LEU A 35 -22.06 10.10 17.56
CA LEU A 35 -21.57 8.90 18.23
C LEU A 35 -22.59 8.51 19.31
N ARG A 36 -23.27 7.39 19.09
CA ARG A 36 -24.22 6.82 20.04
C ARG A 36 -23.77 5.42 20.41
N LEU A 37 -23.66 5.17 21.71
CA LEU A 37 -23.83 3.84 22.26
C LEU A 37 -25.33 3.51 22.31
N PRO A 38 -25.73 2.23 22.39
CA PRO A 38 -27.14 1.82 22.36
C PRO A 38 -28.07 2.56 23.35
N ARG A 39 -27.52 3.13 24.43
CA ARG A 39 -28.29 3.87 25.46
C ARG A 39 -27.75 5.25 25.83
N ILE A 40 -26.59 5.67 25.30
CA ILE A 40 -25.92 6.92 25.71
C ILE A 40 -25.40 7.64 24.47
N LEU A 41 -25.73 8.91 24.33
CA LEU A 41 -25.17 9.79 23.31
C LEU A 41 -23.82 10.30 23.82
N LEU A 42 -22.73 9.87 23.20
CA LEU A 42 -21.37 10.21 23.62
C LEU A 42 -20.94 11.59 23.15
N GLY A 43 -21.43 12.00 21.98
CA GLY A 43 -21.15 13.31 21.42
C GLY A 43 -21.78 13.47 20.04
N GLN A 44 -22.02 14.72 19.68
CA GLN A 44 -22.49 15.12 18.35
C GLN A 44 -21.56 16.20 17.83
N VAL A 45 -21.02 15.99 16.63
CA VAL A 45 -20.21 16.99 15.93
C VAL A 45 -20.94 17.37 14.66
N THR A 46 -21.18 18.66 14.48
CA THR A 46 -21.80 19.22 13.27
C THR A 46 -20.74 19.90 12.42
N PHE A 47 -20.66 19.51 11.15
CA PHE A 47 -19.74 20.08 10.18
C PHE A 47 -20.42 20.18 8.81
N SER A 48 -19.87 20.98 7.90
CA SER A 48 -20.41 21.06 6.53
C SER A 48 -20.19 19.73 5.78
N LEU A 49 -21.12 19.35 4.90
CA LEU A 49 -20.99 18.14 4.06
C LEU A 49 -19.64 18.12 3.31
N ALA A 50 -19.19 19.27 2.80
CA ALA A 50 -17.89 19.42 2.15
C ALA A 50 -16.72 19.00 3.07
N THR A 51 -16.72 19.51 4.30
CA THR A 51 -15.71 19.13 5.31
C THR A 51 -15.78 17.64 5.62
N GLY A 52 -16.99 17.08 5.73
CA GLY A 52 -17.21 15.65 5.94
C GLY A 52 -16.61 14.79 4.83
N LEU A 53 -16.89 15.13 3.57
CA LEU A 53 -16.37 14.41 2.41
C LEU A 53 -14.83 14.44 2.36
N ILE A 54 -14.22 15.59 2.65
CA ILE A 54 -12.75 15.72 2.70
C ILE A 54 -12.17 14.84 3.81
N LEU A 55 -12.78 14.83 5.00
CA LEU A 55 -12.35 13.99 6.11
C LEU A 55 -12.46 12.49 5.78
N PHE A 56 -13.58 12.06 5.18
CA PHE A 56 -13.74 10.66 4.75
C PHE A 56 -12.72 10.26 3.69
N PHE A 57 -12.45 11.15 2.73
CA PHE A 57 -11.42 10.92 1.73
C PHE A 57 -10.03 10.79 2.37
N ALA A 58 -9.66 11.69 3.27
CA ALA A 58 -8.39 11.66 3.98
C ALA A 58 -8.23 10.37 4.82
N LEU A 59 -9.28 9.96 5.53
CA LEU A 59 -9.31 8.70 6.28
C LEU A 59 -9.14 7.48 5.37
N GLY A 60 -9.89 7.42 4.26
CA GLY A 60 -9.77 6.34 3.28
C GLY A 60 -8.38 6.26 2.66
N PHE A 61 -7.80 7.41 2.31
CA PHE A 61 -6.44 7.50 1.78
C PHE A 61 -5.40 7.04 2.81
N LEU A 62 -5.49 7.51 4.05
CA LEU A 62 -4.60 7.06 5.12
C LEU A 62 -4.69 5.56 5.37
N LEU A 63 -5.90 4.99 5.34
CA LEU A 63 -6.11 3.54 5.44
C LEU A 63 -5.46 2.79 4.29
N ALA A 64 -5.65 3.24 3.05
CA ALA A 64 -5.05 2.64 1.87
C ALA A 64 -3.52 2.65 1.96
N VAL A 65 -2.92 3.81 2.29
CA VAL A 65 -1.47 3.95 2.50
C VAL A 65 -1.00 3.04 3.63
N SER A 66 -1.72 3.00 4.74
CA SER A 66 -1.36 2.13 5.87
C SER A 66 -1.35 0.66 5.49
N PHE A 67 -2.33 0.21 4.69
CA PHE A 67 -2.35 -1.15 4.16
C PHE A 67 -1.19 -1.41 3.20
N GLU A 68 -0.92 -0.50 2.26
CA GLU A 68 0.19 -0.65 1.33
C GLU A 68 1.52 -0.79 2.07
N VAL A 69 1.76 0.07 3.06
CA VAL A 69 2.95 0.00 3.91
C VAL A 69 3.00 -1.32 4.69
N TYR A 70 1.88 -1.74 5.30
CA TYR A 70 1.79 -3.01 6.03
C TYR A 70 2.17 -4.21 5.15
N TYR A 71 1.58 -4.31 3.95
CA TYR A 71 1.88 -5.38 3.01
C TYR A 71 3.33 -5.30 2.53
N TRP A 72 3.85 -4.13 2.23
CA TRP A 72 5.24 -3.94 1.83
C TRP A 72 6.24 -4.42 2.89
N PHE A 73 5.97 -4.13 4.16
CA PHE A 73 6.78 -4.65 5.28
C PHE A 73 6.71 -6.18 5.36
N GLY A 74 5.51 -6.76 5.21
CA GLY A 74 5.30 -8.20 5.16
C GLY A 74 6.12 -8.86 4.04
N TYR A 75 5.99 -8.37 2.81
CA TYR A 75 6.74 -8.87 1.65
C TYR A 75 8.26 -8.78 1.86
N THR A 76 8.75 -7.64 2.35
CA THR A 76 10.19 -7.44 2.60
C THR A 76 10.73 -8.45 3.61
N ARG A 77 9.97 -8.75 4.67
CA ARG A 77 10.36 -9.75 5.66
C ARG A 77 10.43 -11.15 5.03
N THR A 78 9.42 -11.53 4.25
CA THR A 78 9.37 -12.82 3.57
C THR A 78 10.54 -12.99 2.59
N ILE A 79 10.87 -11.96 1.80
CA ILE A 79 12.00 -11.98 0.87
C ILE A 79 13.33 -12.18 1.63
N ARG A 80 13.52 -11.50 2.77
CA ARG A 80 14.73 -11.68 3.59
C ARG A 80 14.86 -13.10 4.12
N GLN A 81 13.75 -13.71 4.56
CA GLN A 81 13.75 -15.10 5.02
C GLN A 81 14.04 -16.07 3.89
N GLN A 82 13.42 -15.89 2.71
CA GLN A 82 13.68 -16.70 1.53
C GLN A 82 15.14 -16.62 1.08
N LYS A 83 15.75 -15.42 1.06
CA LYS A 83 17.17 -15.26 0.72
C LYS A 83 18.09 -16.00 1.68
N LYS A 84 17.81 -15.98 2.99
CA LYS A 84 18.58 -16.75 3.98
C LYS A 84 18.48 -18.25 3.73
N LEU A 85 17.27 -18.74 3.44
CA LEU A 85 17.01 -20.15 3.18
C LEU A 85 17.75 -20.62 1.90
N ILE A 86 17.68 -19.84 0.83
CA ILE A 86 18.43 -20.09 -0.41
C ILE A 86 19.93 -20.16 -0.14
N HIS A 87 20.46 -19.24 0.66
CA HIS A 87 21.89 -19.22 0.98
C HIS A 87 22.34 -20.47 1.78
N LEU A 88 21.51 -20.93 2.72
CA LEU A 88 21.76 -22.17 3.46
C LEU A 88 21.75 -23.40 2.54
N LEU A 89 20.74 -23.51 1.67
CA LEU A 89 20.64 -24.59 0.68
C LEU A 89 21.85 -24.61 -0.27
N GLN A 90 22.30 -23.43 -0.73
CA GLN A 90 23.51 -23.32 -1.54
C GLN A 90 24.77 -23.77 -0.79
N LYS A 91 24.86 -23.45 0.51
CA LYS A 91 25.97 -23.88 1.36
C LYS A 91 25.98 -25.41 1.53
N GLU A 92 24.83 -26.03 1.76
CA GLU A 92 24.71 -27.49 1.83
C GLU A 92 25.09 -28.15 0.50
N LEU A 93 24.54 -27.68 -0.63
CA LEU A 93 24.87 -28.20 -1.96
C LEU A 93 26.36 -28.07 -2.28
N SER A 94 27.01 -26.96 -1.89
CA SER A 94 28.45 -26.79 -2.12
C SER A 94 29.33 -27.68 -1.23
N GLN A 95 28.85 -28.09 -0.05
CA GLN A 95 29.52 -29.13 0.76
C GLN A 95 29.43 -30.50 0.10
N PHE A 96 28.27 -30.87 -0.45
CA PHE A 96 28.12 -32.11 -1.21
C PHE A 96 28.86 -32.10 -2.55
N ARG A 97 29.13 -30.92 -3.12
CA ARG A 97 29.86 -30.75 -4.38
C ARG A 97 31.39 -30.77 -4.23
N LYS A 98 31.95 -30.80 -3.01
CA LYS A 98 33.41 -30.98 -2.85
C LYS A 98 33.79 -32.42 -3.24
N PRO A 99 34.73 -32.62 -4.19
CA PRO A 99 35.15 -33.96 -4.57
C PRO A 99 35.89 -34.62 -3.41
N SER A 100 35.58 -35.90 -3.19
CA SER A 100 36.26 -36.77 -2.23
C SER A 100 37.78 -36.74 -2.45
N PRO A 101 38.61 -36.43 -1.43
CA PRO A 101 40.04 -36.67 -1.48
C PRO A 101 40.31 -38.11 -1.03
N SER A 102 40.60 -39.00 -1.97
CA SER A 102 41.45 -40.20 -1.85
C SER A 102 40.94 -41.38 -2.69
N GLY A 103 41.76 -41.77 -3.67
CA GLY A 103 41.98 -43.18 -4.00
C GLY A 103 43.49 -43.40 -3.87
N PRO A 104 43.96 -44.35 -3.04
CA PRO A 104 45.39 -44.61 -2.85
C PRO A 104 45.94 -45.49 -3.97
N GLU A 105 47.28 -45.60 -3.99
CA GLU A 105 48.01 -46.76 -4.51
C GLU A 105 48.27 -46.75 -6.05
N LYS A 106 49.47 -46.94 -6.62
CA LYS A 106 50.71 -47.60 -6.21
C LYS A 106 51.85 -47.09 -7.13
N GLN A 107 52.98 -46.69 -6.56
CA GLN A 107 54.28 -46.77 -7.25
C GLN A 107 54.67 -48.26 -7.35
N PRO A 108 55.19 -48.72 -8.49
CA PRO A 108 56.16 -49.82 -8.45
C PRO A 108 57.49 -49.44 -9.12
N PRO A 109 58.55 -50.22 -8.84
CA PRO A 109 59.89 -49.71 -8.64
C PRO A 109 60.85 -50.00 -9.81
N ALA A 110 62.00 -49.31 -9.70
CA ALA A 110 63.28 -49.47 -10.40
C ALA A 110 63.32 -49.09 -11.89
#